data_AF-A0A1G5MY42-F1
#
_entry.id   AF-A0A1G5MY42-F1
#
_cell.length_a   1.000
_cell.length_b   1.000
_cell.length_c   1.000
_cell.angle_alpha   90.00
_cell.angle_beta   90.00
_cell.angle_gamma   90.00
#
_symmetry.space_group_name_H-M   'P 1'
#
loop_
_entity.id
_entity.type
_entity.pdbx_description
1 polymer ?
#
loop_
_entity_poly.entity_id
_entity_poly.type
_entity_poly.pdbx_seq_one_letter_code
_entity_poly.pdbx_strand_id
1 'polypeptide(L)'
;MLQAAIATAEFSKSQGTVGLRTALNILDRWQASSEQSCRILRISRSTYARALQKDPTWSVSLDTDQLQRISLVLNIHSALRVVFDNPENVYGFVAMGNHNDFFNGRSPLEIMAQGDMIALYETFRRIDVLRGAGW
;
A
#
# COMPACT_ATOMS: atom_id res chain seq x y z
N MET A 1 -35.92 -5.99 -8.92
CA MET A 1 -35.53 -6.63 -7.64
C MET A 1 -34.19 -7.31 -7.89
N LEU A 2 -33.08 -7.10 -7.19
CA LEU A 2 -32.76 -6.38 -5.96
C LEU A 2 -31.26 -6.01 -6.12
N GLN A 3 -30.90 -4.73 -6.30
CA GLN A 3 -29.49 -4.35 -6.29
C GLN A 3 -29.12 -4.08 -4.84
N ALA A 4 -28.41 -5.03 -4.23
CA ALA A 4 -27.88 -4.89 -2.88
C ALA A 4 -27.01 -3.63 -2.81
N ALA A 5 -27.39 -2.69 -1.94
CA ALA A 5 -26.48 -1.64 -1.52
C ALA A 5 -25.27 -2.32 -0.86
N ILE A 6 -24.09 -2.19 -1.46
CA ILE A 6 -22.85 -2.51 -0.75
C ILE A 6 -22.79 -1.51 0.40
N ALA A 7 -23.12 -1.96 1.61
CA ALA A 7 -22.89 -1.17 2.80
C ALA A 7 -21.38 -0.91 2.87
N THR A 8 -20.97 0.33 2.62
CA THR A 8 -19.63 0.79 2.98
C THR A 8 -19.57 0.71 4.50
N ALA A 9 -18.99 -0.38 5.03
CA ALA A 9 -18.71 -0.45 6.45
C ALA A 9 -17.82 0.73 6.81
N GLU A 10 -18.33 1.67 7.61
CA GLU A 10 -17.53 2.77 8.10
C GLU A 10 -16.40 2.19 8.95
N PHE A 11 -15.15 2.42 8.52
CA PHE A 11 -13.99 2.02 9.29
C PHE A 11 -13.95 2.84 10.58
N SER A 12 -13.91 2.16 11.72
CA SER A 12 -13.65 2.84 12.99
C SER A 12 -12.25 3.47 12.97
N LYS A 13 -12.06 4.56 13.72
CA LYS A 13 -10.74 5.22 13.85
C LYS A 13 -9.64 4.26 14.31
N SER A 14 -9.98 3.30 15.17
CA SER A 14 -9.03 2.27 15.62
C SER A 14 -8.64 1.33 14.49
N GLN A 15 -9.59 0.83 13.69
CA GLN A 15 -9.29 0.00 12.52
C GLN A 15 -8.45 0.76 11.48
N GLY A 16 -8.79 2.04 11.21
CA GLY A 16 -7.99 2.89 10.31
C GLY A 16 -6.54 3.06 10.80
N THR A 17 -6.37 3.23 12.12
CA THR A 17 -5.05 3.36 12.75
C THR A 17 -4.24 2.06 12.65
N VAL A 18 -4.87 0.91 12.85
CA VAL A 18 -4.24 -0.42 12.67
C VAL A 18 -3.85 -0.63 11.21
N GLY A 19 -4.73 -0.30 10.27
CA GLY A 19 -4.47 -0.36 8.83
C GLY A 19 -3.28 0.51 8.43
N LEU A 20 -3.24 1.76 8.89
CA LEU A 20 -2.13 2.68 8.65
C LEU A 20 -0.80 2.12 9.17
N ARG A 21 -0.76 1.65 10.43
CA ARG A 21 0.45 1.06 11.01
C ARG A 21 0.92 -0.16 10.23
N THR A 22 -0.01 -1.00 9.77
CA THR A 22 0.30 -2.18 8.97
C THR A 22 0.89 -1.80 7.61
N ALA A 23 0.27 -0.84 6.91
CA ALA A 23 0.78 -0.35 5.64
C ALA A 23 2.18 0.28 5.79
N LEU A 24 2.42 1.07 6.84
CA LEU A 24 3.74 1.65 7.13
C LEU A 24 4.81 0.57 7.39
N ASN A 25 4.48 -0.49 8.14
CA ASN A 25 5.41 -1.60 8.35
C ASN A 25 5.76 -2.32 7.04
N ILE A 26 4.79 -2.48 6.12
CA ILE A 26 5.03 -3.09 4.81
C ILE A 26 5.94 -2.19 3.97
N LEU A 27 5.64 -0.89 3.91
CA LEU A 27 6.45 0.08 3.16
C LEU A 27 7.89 0.13 3.69
N ASP A 28 8.08 0.07 5.01
CA ASP A 28 9.40 -0.02 5.63
C ASP A 28 10.16 -1.28 5.19
N ARG A 29 9.49 -2.44 5.14
CA ARG A 29 10.10 -3.68 4.63
C ARG A 29 10.42 -3.63 3.15
N TRP A 30 9.66 -2.85 2.38
CA TRP A 30 9.95 -2.52 0.98
C TRP A 30 11.03 -1.44 0.82
N GLN A 31 11.68 -1.03 1.91
CA GLN A 31 12.73 0.00 1.94
C GLN A 31 12.25 1.39 1.49
N ALA A 32 10.96 1.69 1.63
CA ALA A 32 10.43 3.01 1.36
C ALA A 32 10.94 4.02 2.39
N SER A 33 11.46 5.15 1.93
CA SER A 33 11.80 6.25 2.81
C SER A 33 10.55 6.82 3.50
N SER A 34 10.76 7.56 4.59
CA SER A 34 9.65 8.26 5.28
C SER A 34 8.90 9.20 4.34
N GLU A 35 9.60 9.85 3.42
CA GLU A 35 9.01 10.72 2.42
C GLU A 35 8.19 9.96 1.38
N GLN A 36 8.73 8.84 0.85
CA GLN A 36 7.97 7.98 -0.06
C GLN A 36 6.70 7.45 0.63
N SER A 37 6.83 6.99 1.87
CA SER A 37 5.68 6.50 2.66
C SER A 37 4.60 7.56 2.85
N CYS A 38 5.01 8.78 3.20
CA CYS A 38 4.07 9.91 3.36
C CYS A 38 3.36 10.24 2.04
N ARG A 39 4.07 10.24 0.91
CA ARG A 39 3.51 10.49 -0.43
C ARG A 39 2.54 9.40 -0.86
N ILE A 40 2.93 8.13 -0.72
CA ILE A 40 2.12 6.97 -1.11
C ILE A 40 0.79 6.97 -0.36
N LEU A 41 0.83 7.17 0.96
CA LEU A 41 -0.34 7.11 1.83
C LEU A 41 -1.08 8.45 1.98
N ARG A 42 -0.58 9.53 1.37
CA ARG A 42 -1.07 10.91 1.54
C ARG A 42 -1.26 11.28 3.03
N ILE A 43 -0.22 11.08 3.82
CA ILE A 43 -0.19 11.47 5.24
C ILE A 43 0.92 12.49 5.49
N SER A 44 0.78 13.28 6.56
CA SER A 44 1.83 14.20 7.00
C SER A 44 2.99 13.44 7.67
N ARG A 45 4.16 14.08 7.73
CA ARG A 45 5.31 13.59 8.51
C ARG A 45 4.97 13.44 9.99
N SER A 46 4.09 14.29 10.54
CA SER A 46 3.64 14.19 11.93
C SER A 46 2.78 12.94 12.17
N THR A 47 1.84 12.63 11.28
CA THR A 47 1.04 11.39 11.34
C THR A 47 1.93 10.15 11.22
N TYR A 48 2.91 10.17 10.30
CA TYR A 48 3.91 9.12 10.16
C TYR A 48 4.68 8.91 11.48
N ALA A 49 5.26 9.98 12.05
CA ALA A 49 6.02 9.89 13.29
C ALA A 49 5.19 9.37 14.48
N ARG A 50 3.94 9.83 14.62
CA ARG A 50 3.01 9.36 15.66
C ARG A 50 2.62 7.90 15.47
N ALA A 51 2.44 7.44 14.24
CA ALA A 51 2.15 6.04 13.95
C ALA A 51 3.29 5.11 14.39
N LEU A 52 4.55 5.53 14.20
CA LEU A 52 5.74 4.77 14.60
C LEU A 52 5.97 4.67 16.11
N GLN A 53 5.46 5.63 16.90
CA GLN A 53 5.55 5.57 18.36
C GLN A 53 4.77 4.39 18.97
N LYS A 54 3.88 3.76 18.19
CA LYS A 54 3.06 2.59 18.60
C LYS A 54 2.29 2.78 19.91
N ASP A 55 2.01 4.03 20.28
CA ASP A 55 1.17 4.39 21.43
C ASP A 55 -0.24 3.76 21.27
N PRO A 56 -0.68 2.87 22.19
CA PRO A 56 -1.96 2.19 22.08
C PRO A 56 -3.17 3.12 22.24
N THR A 57 -2.98 4.31 22.81
CA THR A 57 -4.04 5.30 23.03
C THR A 57 -4.23 6.22 21.83
N TRP A 58 -3.25 6.28 20.94
CA TRP A 58 -3.31 7.14 19.77
C TRP A 58 -4.21 6.55 18.68
N SER A 59 -5.08 7.39 18.13
CA SER A 59 -5.87 7.10 16.95
C SER A 59 -5.83 8.27 15.96
N VAL A 60 -6.01 7.95 14.67
CA VAL A 60 -6.07 8.94 13.59
C VAL A 60 -7.39 8.81 12.83
N SER A 61 -7.96 9.95 12.47
CA SER A 61 -9.07 10.00 11.52
C SER A 61 -8.48 10.01 10.11
N LEU A 62 -8.85 9.03 9.31
CA LEU A 62 -8.41 8.92 7.92
C LEU A 62 -9.61 9.15 7.01
N ASP A 63 -9.38 9.88 5.92
CA ASP A 63 -10.41 10.04 4.90
C ASP A 63 -10.45 8.83 3.94
N THR A 64 -11.44 8.82 3.04
CA THR A 64 -11.66 7.71 2.10
C THR A 64 -10.47 7.45 1.19
N ASP A 65 -9.79 8.50 0.71
CA ASP A 65 -8.63 8.34 -0.19
C ASP A 65 -7.42 7.75 0.57
N GLN A 66 -7.20 8.15 1.83
CA GLN A 66 -6.16 7.54 2.67
C GLN A 66 -6.46 6.05 2.96
N LEU A 67 -7.71 5.72 3.26
CA LEU A 67 -8.13 4.33 3.47
C LEU A 67 -7.97 3.48 2.21
N GLN A 68 -8.27 4.04 1.03
CA GLN A 68 -8.03 3.39 -0.26
C GLN A 68 -6.54 3.16 -0.52
N ARG A 69 -5.67 4.14 -0.27
CA ARG A 69 -4.21 4.00 -0.41
C ARG A 69 -3.66 2.91 0.50
N ILE A 70 -4.11 2.87 1.75
CA ILE A 70 -3.77 1.81 2.70
C ILE A 70 -4.20 0.45 2.14
N SER A 71 -5.45 0.33 1.68
CA SER A 71 -5.98 -0.91 1.09
C SER A 71 -5.13 -1.38 -0.10
N LEU A 72 -4.73 -0.47 -1.00
CA LEU A 72 -3.87 -0.80 -2.14
C LEU A 72 -2.50 -1.33 -1.71
N VAL A 73 -1.84 -0.71 -0.73
CA VAL A 73 -0.57 -1.21 -0.19
C VAL A 73 -0.72 -2.61 0.41
N LEU A 74 -1.78 -2.85 1.20
CA LEU A 74 -2.07 -4.16 1.77
C LEU A 74 -2.32 -5.21 0.69
N ASN A 75 -3.07 -4.86 -0.36
CA ASN A 75 -3.40 -5.77 -1.46
C ASN A 75 -2.19 -6.09 -2.35
N ILE A 76 -1.31 -5.11 -2.62
CA ILE A 76 -0.04 -5.35 -3.31
C ILE A 76 0.79 -6.37 -2.52
N HIS A 77 0.92 -6.19 -1.21
CA HIS A 77 1.66 -7.14 -0.38
C HIS A 77 1.02 -8.54 -0.38
N SER A 78 -0.31 -8.60 -0.30
CA SER A 78 -1.07 -9.85 -0.39
C SER A 78 -0.83 -10.57 -1.73
N ALA A 79 -0.84 -9.83 -2.84
CA ALA A 79 -0.54 -10.37 -4.17
C ALA A 79 0.88 -10.93 -4.26
N LEU A 80 1.87 -10.19 -3.77
CA LEU A 80 3.27 -10.64 -3.77
C LEU A 80 3.48 -11.91 -2.93
N ARG A 81 2.76 -12.09 -1.83
CA ARG A 81 2.82 -13.33 -1.01
C ARG A 81 2.16 -14.54 -1.66
N VAL A 82 1.29 -14.34 -2.64
CA VAL A 82 0.72 -15.43 -3.45
C VAL A 82 1.63 -15.77 -4.62
N VAL A 83 2.31 -14.76 -5.14
CA VAL A 83 3.22 -14.85 -6.28
C VAL A 83 4.57 -15.47 -5.91
N PHE A 84 5.13 -15.14 -4.74
CA PHE A 84 6.46 -15.59 -4.33
C PHE A 84 6.42 -16.44 -3.07
N ASP A 85 7.09 -17.59 -3.11
CA ASP A 85 7.27 -18.47 -1.95
C ASP A 85 8.40 -18.01 -1.02
N ASN A 86 9.33 -17.18 -1.52
CA ASN A 86 10.47 -16.71 -0.73
C ASN A 86 10.24 -15.26 -0.21
N PRO A 87 10.59 -14.98 1.06
CA PRO A 87 10.43 -13.65 1.64
C PRO A 87 11.23 -12.55 0.93
N GLU A 88 12.40 -12.88 0.37
CA GLU A 88 13.26 -11.91 -0.30
C GLU A 88 12.54 -11.25 -1.48
N ASN A 89 11.84 -12.02 -2.31
CA ASN A 89 11.08 -11.47 -3.43
C ASN A 89 9.80 -10.77 -2.97
N VAL A 90 9.14 -11.26 -1.91
CA VAL A 90 7.95 -10.60 -1.33
C VAL A 90 8.26 -9.15 -0.90
N TYR A 91 9.46 -8.90 -0.37
CA TYR A 91 9.86 -7.57 0.09
C TYR A 91 10.75 -6.82 -0.90
N GLY A 92 11.52 -7.52 -1.73
CA GLY A 92 12.48 -6.94 -2.66
C GLY A 92 11.89 -6.53 -4.00
N PHE A 93 10.87 -7.24 -4.50
CA PHE A 93 10.36 -7.04 -5.86
C PHE A 93 9.95 -5.60 -6.16
N VAL A 94 9.27 -4.94 -5.22
CA VAL A 94 8.78 -3.57 -5.42
C VAL A 94 9.90 -2.52 -5.42
N ALA A 95 11.08 -2.83 -4.88
CA ALA A 95 12.24 -1.95 -4.89
C ALA A 95 13.14 -2.16 -6.11
N MET A 96 12.98 -3.29 -6.82
CA MET A 96 13.76 -3.60 -8.02
C MET A 96 13.24 -2.84 -9.24
N GLY A 97 14.16 -2.34 -10.06
CA GLY A 97 13.82 -1.72 -11.34
C GLY A 97 13.05 -2.69 -12.24
N ASN A 98 11.95 -2.23 -12.82
CA ASN A 98 11.08 -3.05 -13.65
C ASN A 98 11.09 -2.51 -15.09
N HIS A 99 11.45 -3.39 -16.04
CA HIS A 99 11.64 -3.01 -17.44
C HIS A 99 10.38 -3.24 -18.30
N ASN A 100 9.26 -3.65 -17.71
CA ASN A 100 7.99 -3.66 -18.42
C ASN A 100 7.60 -2.23 -18.83
N ASP A 101 6.94 -2.06 -19.97
CA ASP A 101 6.66 -0.76 -20.61
C ASP A 101 6.08 0.31 -19.67
N PHE A 102 5.24 -0.09 -18.72
CA PHE A 102 4.65 0.85 -17.74
C PHE A 102 5.66 1.42 -16.74
N PHE A 103 6.59 0.58 -16.29
CA PHE A 103 7.58 0.97 -15.30
C PHE A 103 8.77 1.68 -15.95
N ASN A 104 9.06 1.39 -17.22
CA ASN A 104 10.09 2.05 -18.01
C ASN A 104 11.45 2.14 -17.28
N GLY A 105 11.86 1.03 -16.66
CA GLY A 105 13.10 0.91 -15.87
C GLY A 105 12.98 1.35 -14.41
N ARG A 106 11.90 2.02 -14.01
CA ARG A 106 11.66 2.43 -12.62
C ARG A 106 11.14 1.26 -11.78
N SER A 107 11.34 1.31 -10.48
CA SER A 107 10.74 0.32 -9.59
C SER A 107 9.25 0.61 -9.33
N PRO A 108 8.44 -0.40 -8.99
CA PRO A 108 7.07 -0.18 -8.51
C PRO A 108 7.00 0.84 -7.37
N LEU A 109 7.95 0.80 -6.43
CA LEU A 109 8.04 1.76 -5.33
C LEU A 109 8.23 3.20 -5.82
N GLU A 110 9.12 3.42 -6.79
CA GLU A 110 9.33 4.75 -7.38
C GLU A 110 8.09 5.28 -8.08
N ILE A 111 7.32 4.41 -8.74
CA ILE A 111 6.05 4.79 -9.36
C ILE A 111 5.02 5.20 -8.31
N MET A 112 4.81 4.37 -7.29
CA MET A 112 3.88 4.68 -6.19
C MET A 112 4.27 5.96 -5.45
N ALA A 113 5.57 6.19 -5.25
CA ALA A 113 6.11 7.36 -4.55
C ALA A 113 5.91 8.71 -5.26
N GLN A 114 5.40 8.72 -6.49
CA GLN A 114 4.95 9.95 -7.14
C GLN A 114 3.73 10.56 -6.42
N GLY A 115 2.96 9.75 -5.69
CA GLY A 115 1.84 10.18 -4.85
C GLY A 115 0.48 10.21 -5.56
N ASP A 116 0.44 10.02 -6.88
CA ASP A 116 -0.81 9.90 -7.65
C ASP A 116 -1.52 8.57 -7.32
N MET A 117 -2.84 8.64 -7.06
CA MET A 117 -3.68 7.46 -6.83
C MET A 117 -3.70 6.52 -8.05
N ILE A 118 -3.75 7.06 -9.26
CA ILE A 118 -3.76 6.30 -10.51
C ILE A 118 -2.48 5.47 -10.61
N ALA A 119 -1.32 6.08 -10.31
CA ALA A 119 -0.04 5.37 -10.32
C ALA A 119 0.00 4.23 -9.30
N LEU A 120 -0.53 4.45 -8.09
CA LEU A 120 -0.65 3.41 -7.06
C LEU A 120 -1.58 2.28 -7.49
N TYR A 121 -2.75 2.61 -8.04
CA TYR A 121 -3.73 1.64 -8.51
C TYR A 121 -3.22 0.81 -9.71
N GLU A 122 -2.60 1.46 -10.69
CA GLU A 122 -2.04 0.78 -11.86
C GLU A 122 -0.83 -0.09 -11.51
N THR A 123 -0.08 0.27 -10.47
CA THR A 123 0.94 -0.61 -9.88
C THR A 123 0.30 -1.85 -9.25
N PHE A 124 -0.75 -1.66 -8.44
CA PHE A 124 -1.51 -2.78 -7.88
C PHE A 124 -2.05 -3.71 -8.96
N ARG A 125 -2.76 -3.20 -9.97
CA ARG A 125 -3.33 -4.02 -11.04
C ARG A 125 -2.29 -4.87 -11.75
N ARG A 126 -1.12 -4.31 -12.06
CA ARG A 126 -0.04 -5.06 -12.72
C ARG A 126 0.52 -6.17 -11.85
N ILE A 127 0.68 -5.93 -10.56
CA ILE A 127 1.15 -6.96 -9.62
C ILE A 127 0.06 -8.03 -9.40
N ASP A 128 -1.20 -7.62 -9.32
CA ASP A 128 -2.33 -8.54 -9.09
C ASP A 128 -2.53 -9.53 -10.24
N VAL A 129 -2.32 -9.09 -11.49
CA VAL A 129 -2.34 -9.97 -12.68
C VAL A 129 -1.31 -11.10 -12.58
N LEU A 130 -0.17 -10.89 -11.92
CA LEU A 130 0.86 -11.92 -11.73
C LEU A 130 0.34 -13.12 -10.90
N ARG A 131 -0.71 -12.93 -10.10
CA ARG A 131 -1.35 -14.02 -9.34
C ARG A 131 -2.05 -15.04 -10.25
N GLY A 132 -2.60 -14.58 -11.37
CA GLY A 132 -3.37 -15.40 -12.31
C GLY A 132 -2.56 -15.93 -13.49
N ALA A 133 -1.42 -15.32 -13.78
CA ALA A 133 -0.60 -15.68 -14.94
C ALA A 133 0.18 -17.01 -14.75
N GLY A 134 0.37 -17.47 -13.51
CA GLY A 134 1.35 -18.51 -13.20
C GLY A 134 2.77 -17.99 -13.43
N TRP A 135 3.67 -18.23 -12.49
CA TRP A 135 5.09 -17.99 -12.69
C TRP A 135 5.76 -19.24 -13.27
#